data_AF-A0A7L0ZC46-F1
#
_entry.id   AF-A0A7L0ZC46-F1
#
_cell.length_a   1.000
_cell.length_b   1.000
_cell.length_c   1.000
_cell.angle_alpha   90.00
_cell.angle_beta   90.00
_cell.angle_gamma   90.00
#
_symmetry.space_group_name_H-M   'P 1'
#
loop_
_entity.id
_entity.type
_entity.pdbx_description
1 polymer ?
#
loop_
_entity_poly.entity_id
_entity_poly.type
_entity_poly.pdbx_seq_one_letter_code
_entity_poly.pdbx_strand_id
1 'polypeptide(L)'
;AAEQLRAAHGLSRGAGGCLAPLLTREAFVQALGRLGVPFVQCFAEADREIAALANSWGCPVLSLDSDFCVFDLAGGYCPLSHFQWESVRAGDGPQGCYVPARCFSVDRFCRHFGRLNKSLLPLFAVMNGNDYMDLAALEAFFSKVRLPRGCAAGKGGKHLRLQGLLNWLSQFAEPTEAVENVLKYLKKHQREEIRELLCTSMEDYAPSDVNLEDFFQNGRYECEAARKVDVPQWVLDALAKGKLAPFVINALILKSTILRVQVENMQRPSAHSAALPIRQVIYGLLLRVSQNTEAASPNKQTQELPVVCEFDRCQKTIKKTFVQAASLPADFCDDRFPLEKLMEMSTSCRQMLLLETLGVKMSFLEPIPSHLQLPVAVTCYWIRCSEPKVKLHQLKALLLTIVAGELHRINDDPVLRAGDDSIAYNEFLKWKEKKLQSNDFDLDAAHSFCQWQCCLQMGLYLNQLLCTPLSEPDLSRLYTGTLVHRLYQELKSTPSVENLFILSPKMTQLYLLLLNTVES
;
A
#
# COMPACT_ATOMS: atom_id res chain seq x y z
N ALA A 1 -11.26 2.04 4.98
CA ALA A 1 -10.70 2.49 6.28
C ALA A 1 -11.51 2.03 7.51
N ALA A 2 -12.81 2.33 7.61
CA ALA A 2 -13.61 1.98 8.79
C ALA A 2 -13.70 0.47 9.08
N GLU A 3 -13.76 -0.36 8.05
CA GLU A 3 -13.74 -1.83 8.20
C GLU A 3 -12.42 -2.34 8.76
N GLN A 4 -11.29 -1.85 8.22
CA GLN A 4 -9.96 -2.15 8.72
C GLN A 4 -9.80 -1.71 10.18
N LEU A 5 -10.35 -0.55 10.57
CA LEU A 5 -10.35 -0.09 11.96
C LEU A 5 -11.15 -1.03 12.88
N ARG A 6 -12.33 -1.48 12.45
CA ARG A 6 -13.13 -2.46 13.20
C ARG A 6 -12.39 -3.81 13.33
N ALA A 7 -11.78 -4.29 12.26
CA ALA A 7 -11.00 -5.52 12.26
C ALA A 7 -9.78 -5.42 13.21
N ALA A 8 -9.03 -4.32 13.12
CA ALA A 8 -7.90 -4.05 14.01
C ALA A 8 -8.32 -4.01 15.49
N HIS A 9 -9.45 -3.38 15.82
CA HIS A 9 -9.97 -3.34 17.19
C HIS A 9 -10.41 -4.71 17.69
N GLY A 10 -11.04 -5.52 16.82
CA GLY A 10 -11.41 -6.89 17.14
C GLY A 10 -10.17 -7.74 17.44
N LEU A 11 -9.18 -7.71 16.55
CA LEU A 11 -7.91 -8.44 16.70
C LEU A 11 -7.17 -8.05 17.98
N SER A 12 -7.16 -6.76 18.33
CA SER A 12 -6.50 -6.27 19.55
C SER A 12 -7.16 -6.77 20.84
N ARG A 13 -8.34 -7.40 20.75
CA ARG A 13 -9.12 -7.98 21.87
C ARG A 13 -9.28 -9.50 21.76
N GLY A 14 -8.58 -10.15 20.82
CA GLY A 14 -8.62 -11.59 20.62
C GLY A 14 -9.75 -12.10 19.71
N ALA A 15 -10.43 -11.23 18.96
CA ALA A 15 -11.34 -11.69 17.90
C ALA A 15 -10.55 -12.33 16.75
N GLY A 16 -11.16 -13.30 16.06
CA GLY A 16 -10.59 -13.88 14.84
C GLY A 16 -10.63 -12.91 13.65
N GLY A 17 -9.78 -13.14 12.66
CA GLY A 17 -9.71 -12.37 11.43
C GLY A 17 -8.28 -12.19 10.93
N CYS A 18 -8.12 -11.34 9.90
CA CYS A 18 -6.80 -10.96 9.41
C CYS A 18 -6.78 -9.46 9.08
N LEU A 19 -5.61 -8.85 9.25
CA LEU A 19 -5.33 -7.49 8.83
C LEU A 19 -3.91 -7.48 8.25
N ALA A 20 -3.76 -6.91 7.06
CA ALA A 20 -2.45 -6.82 6.42
C ALA A 20 -1.49 -5.96 7.27
N PRO A 21 -0.26 -6.43 7.55
CA PRO A 21 0.77 -5.61 8.19
C PRO A 21 1.04 -4.29 7.46
N LEU A 22 1.51 -3.27 8.18
CA LEU A 22 1.71 -1.92 7.64
C LEU A 22 2.62 -1.92 6.40
N LEU A 23 3.75 -2.63 6.49
CA LEU A 23 4.82 -2.69 5.47
C LEU A 23 4.62 -3.80 4.41
N THR A 24 3.41 -4.38 4.32
CA THR A 24 3.14 -5.50 3.40
C THR A 24 3.43 -5.14 1.95
N ARG A 25 3.09 -3.92 1.52
CA ARG A 25 3.31 -3.48 0.14
C ARG A 25 4.80 -3.42 -0.16
N GLU A 26 5.58 -2.78 0.71
CA GLU A 26 7.01 -2.60 0.54
C GLU A 26 7.73 -3.95 0.52
N ALA A 27 7.39 -4.85 1.45
CA ALA A 27 7.91 -6.22 1.47
C ALA A 27 7.54 -7.00 0.20
N PHE A 28 6.33 -6.82 -0.33
CA PHE A 28 5.88 -7.46 -1.56
C PHE A 28 6.67 -6.96 -2.79
N VAL A 29 6.87 -5.64 -2.91
CA VAL A 29 7.69 -5.05 -3.97
C VAL A 29 9.13 -5.55 -3.91
N GLN A 30 9.73 -5.63 -2.72
CA GLN A 30 11.07 -6.21 -2.55
C GLN A 30 11.11 -7.69 -2.96
N ALA A 31 10.06 -8.46 -2.66
CA ALA A 31 9.96 -9.86 -3.07
C ALA A 31 9.89 -10.02 -4.59
N LEU A 32 9.08 -9.20 -5.28
CA LEU A 32 9.01 -9.19 -6.75
C LEU A 32 10.38 -8.88 -7.37
N GLY A 33 11.07 -7.85 -6.85
CA GLY A 33 12.42 -7.49 -7.30
C GLY A 33 13.43 -8.62 -7.12
N ARG A 34 13.43 -9.30 -5.95
CA ARG A 34 14.32 -10.44 -5.70
C ARG A 34 14.04 -11.63 -6.60
N LEU A 35 12.78 -11.88 -6.94
CA LEU A 35 12.37 -12.96 -7.82
C LEU A 35 12.53 -12.62 -9.31
N GLY A 36 12.92 -11.38 -9.65
CA GLY A 36 13.00 -10.92 -11.03
C GLY A 36 11.66 -10.86 -11.74
N VAL A 37 10.55 -10.75 -10.99
CA VAL A 37 9.20 -10.66 -11.56
C VAL A 37 8.98 -9.22 -12.04
N PRO A 38 8.76 -8.99 -13.34
CA PRO A 38 8.48 -7.65 -13.84
C PRO A 38 7.13 -7.17 -13.33
N PHE A 39 7.06 -5.93 -12.87
CA PHE A 39 5.84 -5.29 -12.42
C PHE A 39 5.88 -3.79 -12.75
N VAL A 40 4.71 -3.18 -12.77
CA VAL A 40 4.51 -1.74 -12.91
C VAL A 40 3.54 -1.28 -11.83
N GLN A 41 3.74 -0.07 -11.32
CA GLN A 41 2.74 0.60 -10.50
C GLN A 41 2.10 1.73 -11.29
N CYS A 42 0.82 1.57 -11.61
CA CYS A 42 0.03 2.57 -12.32
C CYS A 42 -0.07 3.87 -11.50
N PHE A 43 -0.21 4.98 -12.21
CA PHE A 43 -0.39 6.31 -11.62
C PHE A 43 -1.71 6.43 -10.84
N ALA A 44 -2.75 5.77 -11.36
CA ALA A 44 -4.08 5.71 -10.76
C ALA A 44 -4.56 4.25 -10.69
N GLU A 45 -5.88 4.03 -10.81
CA GLU A 45 -6.47 2.70 -10.87
C GLU A 45 -5.90 1.88 -12.05
N ALA A 46 -5.52 0.64 -11.77
CA ALA A 46 -4.75 -0.17 -12.72
C ALA A 46 -5.63 -0.94 -13.71
N ASP A 47 -6.94 -1.03 -13.47
CA ASP A 47 -7.81 -1.99 -14.16
C ASP A 47 -7.86 -1.76 -15.67
N ARG A 48 -8.01 -0.50 -16.10
CA ARG A 48 -7.98 -0.12 -17.51
C ARG A 48 -6.65 -0.45 -18.16
N GLU A 49 -5.54 -0.19 -17.47
CA GLU A 49 -4.19 -0.45 -17.98
C GLU A 49 -3.92 -1.97 -18.07
N ILE A 50 -4.36 -2.75 -17.07
CA ILE A 50 -4.29 -4.21 -17.03
C ILE A 50 -5.10 -4.81 -18.18
N ALA A 51 -6.33 -4.35 -18.40
CA ALA A 51 -7.20 -4.83 -19.47
C ALA A 51 -6.61 -4.54 -20.86
N ALA A 52 -6.07 -3.34 -21.06
CA ALA A 52 -5.40 -2.96 -22.31
C ALA A 52 -4.18 -3.84 -22.58
N LEU A 53 -3.32 -4.04 -21.57
CA LEU A 53 -2.13 -4.89 -21.67
C LEU A 53 -2.48 -6.35 -21.98
N ALA A 54 -3.46 -6.90 -21.26
CA ALA A 54 -3.90 -8.28 -21.44
C ALA A 54 -4.44 -8.53 -22.86
N ASN A 55 -5.15 -7.56 -23.41
CA ASN A 55 -5.62 -7.61 -24.80
C ASN A 55 -4.47 -7.49 -25.81
N SER A 56 -3.47 -6.62 -25.57
CA SER A 56 -2.29 -6.52 -26.43
C SER A 56 -1.52 -7.85 -26.48
N TRP A 57 -1.32 -8.48 -25.31
CA TRP A 57 -0.60 -9.75 -25.20
C TRP A 57 -1.45 -10.99 -25.52
N GLY A 58 -2.76 -10.82 -25.70
CA GLY A 58 -3.69 -11.94 -25.91
C GLY A 58 -3.76 -12.92 -24.74
N CYS A 59 -3.56 -12.46 -23.50
CA CYS A 59 -3.52 -13.28 -22.30
C CYS A 59 -4.70 -13.03 -21.34
N PRO A 60 -5.08 -13.99 -20.49
CA PRO A 60 -6.10 -13.76 -19.48
C PRO A 60 -5.61 -12.83 -18.35
N VAL A 61 -6.55 -12.10 -17.73
CA VAL A 61 -6.28 -11.36 -16.49
C VAL A 61 -6.51 -12.27 -15.29
N LEU A 62 -5.56 -12.33 -14.35
CA LEU A 62 -5.72 -13.02 -13.07
C LEU A 62 -5.91 -11.99 -11.95
N SER A 63 -7.10 -11.93 -11.35
CA SER A 63 -7.41 -10.95 -10.28
C SER A 63 -8.49 -11.47 -9.32
N LEU A 64 -8.64 -10.84 -8.15
CA LEU A 64 -9.83 -11.00 -7.30
C LEU A 64 -10.93 -10.01 -7.67
N ASP A 65 -10.63 -9.00 -8.49
CA ASP A 65 -11.56 -7.95 -8.84
C ASP A 65 -12.61 -8.43 -9.83
N SER A 66 -13.88 -8.19 -9.53
CA SER A 66 -14.99 -8.57 -10.40
C SER A 66 -15.18 -7.62 -11.58
N ASP A 67 -14.55 -6.45 -11.57
CA ASP A 67 -14.67 -5.46 -12.66
C ASP A 67 -14.07 -6.01 -13.97
N PHE A 68 -13.13 -6.96 -13.89
CA PHE A 68 -12.65 -7.75 -15.04
C PHE A 68 -13.69 -8.67 -15.69
N CYS A 69 -14.89 -8.82 -15.12
CA CYS A 69 -16.02 -9.45 -15.82
C CYS A 69 -16.72 -8.49 -16.80
N VAL A 70 -16.46 -7.19 -16.69
CA VAL A 70 -17.08 -6.13 -17.49
C VAL A 70 -16.22 -5.78 -18.70
N PHE A 71 -14.89 -5.75 -18.54
CA PHE A 71 -13.94 -5.51 -19.61
C PHE A 71 -14.03 -6.58 -20.71
N ASP A 72 -13.98 -6.17 -21.98
CA ASP A 72 -13.91 -7.10 -23.12
C ASP A 72 -12.50 -7.68 -23.27
N LEU A 73 -12.18 -8.67 -22.44
CA LEU A 73 -10.89 -9.34 -22.41
C LEU A 73 -10.84 -10.52 -23.39
N ALA A 74 -9.99 -10.44 -24.41
CA ALA A 74 -9.82 -11.47 -25.43
C ALA A 74 -9.34 -12.81 -24.83
N GLY A 75 -8.40 -12.75 -23.88
CA GLY A 75 -7.90 -13.91 -23.14
C GLY A 75 -8.84 -14.39 -22.01
N GLY A 76 -9.86 -13.59 -21.67
CA GLY A 76 -10.79 -13.84 -20.56
C GLY A 76 -10.26 -13.41 -19.19
N TYR A 77 -11.08 -13.63 -18.17
CA TYR A 77 -10.77 -13.27 -16.78
C TYR A 77 -10.70 -14.52 -15.91
N CYS A 78 -9.62 -14.69 -15.16
CA CYS A 78 -9.41 -15.77 -14.22
C CYS A 78 -9.54 -15.24 -12.79
N PRO A 79 -10.63 -15.56 -12.07
CA PRO A 79 -10.72 -15.21 -10.65
C PRO A 79 -9.63 -15.94 -9.86
N LEU A 80 -8.85 -15.19 -9.07
CA LEU A 80 -7.78 -15.75 -8.23
C LEU A 80 -8.31 -16.77 -7.21
N SER A 81 -9.57 -16.63 -6.77
CA SER A 81 -10.27 -17.60 -5.91
C SER A 81 -10.43 -19.00 -6.54
N HIS A 82 -10.25 -19.11 -7.85
CA HIS A 82 -10.27 -20.37 -8.59
C HIS A 82 -8.91 -20.76 -9.16
N PHE A 83 -7.85 -20.01 -8.86
CA PHE A 83 -6.49 -20.31 -9.28
C PHE A 83 -5.83 -21.27 -8.30
N GLN A 84 -5.72 -22.54 -8.68
CA GLN A 84 -5.32 -23.63 -7.79
C GLN A 84 -3.79 -23.77 -7.70
N TRP A 85 -3.10 -22.70 -7.32
CA TRP A 85 -1.64 -22.64 -7.31
C TRP A 85 -0.97 -23.69 -6.40
N GLU A 86 -1.68 -24.19 -5.37
CA GLU A 86 -1.22 -25.29 -4.50
C GLU A 86 -1.40 -26.69 -5.14
N SER A 87 -2.18 -26.79 -6.22
CA SER A 87 -2.52 -28.05 -6.89
C SER A 87 -1.93 -28.12 -8.30
N VAL A 88 -0.63 -27.84 -8.41
CA VAL A 88 0.12 -27.97 -9.67
C VAL A 88 -0.02 -29.40 -10.20
N ARG A 89 -0.42 -29.54 -11.47
CA ARG A 89 -0.61 -30.83 -12.13
C ARG A 89 0.48 -31.07 -13.15
N ALA A 90 0.89 -32.32 -13.31
CA ALA A 90 1.75 -32.73 -14.41
C ALA A 90 0.97 -32.59 -15.72
N GLY A 91 1.59 -31.98 -16.73
CA GLY A 91 1.06 -31.89 -18.08
C GLY A 91 1.84 -32.79 -19.03
N ASP A 92 1.17 -33.32 -20.05
CA ASP A 92 1.79 -34.18 -21.08
C ASP A 92 2.63 -33.39 -22.11
N GLY A 93 2.78 -32.07 -21.93
CA GLY A 93 3.49 -31.17 -22.82
C GLY A 93 4.91 -30.81 -22.38
N PRO A 94 5.70 -30.13 -23.23
CA PRO A 94 7.10 -29.80 -22.97
C PRO A 94 7.35 -28.91 -21.74
N GLN A 95 6.31 -28.22 -21.25
CA GLN A 95 6.36 -27.36 -20.05
C GLN A 95 6.17 -28.14 -18.73
N GLY A 96 5.83 -29.44 -18.79
CA GLY A 96 5.86 -30.40 -17.67
C GLY A 96 4.79 -30.22 -16.59
N CYS A 97 4.32 -29.00 -16.32
CA CYS A 97 3.35 -28.71 -15.26
C CYS A 97 2.37 -27.59 -15.65
N TYR A 98 1.17 -27.60 -15.06
CA TYR A 98 0.20 -26.52 -15.20
C TYR A 98 -0.57 -26.27 -13.90
N VAL A 99 -1.09 -25.05 -13.73
CA VAL A 99 -1.95 -24.67 -12.61
C VAL A 99 -3.41 -24.66 -13.08
N PRO A 100 -4.31 -25.49 -12.51
CA PRO A 100 -5.73 -25.44 -12.85
C PRO A 100 -6.35 -24.08 -12.47
N ALA A 101 -7.16 -23.53 -13.37
CA ALA A 101 -7.89 -22.28 -13.16
C ALA A 101 -9.30 -22.33 -13.79
N ARG A 102 -10.17 -21.42 -13.38
CA ARG A 102 -11.41 -21.11 -14.11
C ARG A 102 -11.26 -19.80 -14.85
N CYS A 103 -11.70 -19.77 -16.10
CA CYS A 103 -11.68 -18.59 -16.93
C CYS A 103 -13.12 -18.19 -17.32
N PHE A 104 -13.48 -16.97 -16.98
CA PHE A 104 -14.70 -16.29 -17.37
C PHE A 104 -14.55 -15.74 -18.79
N SER A 105 -15.59 -15.95 -19.60
CA SER A 105 -15.66 -15.47 -20.98
C SER A 105 -16.87 -14.57 -21.14
N VAL A 106 -16.60 -13.29 -21.41
CA VAL A 106 -17.62 -12.26 -21.71
C VAL A 106 -18.51 -12.71 -22.85
N ASP A 107 -17.95 -13.28 -23.91
CA ASP A 107 -18.73 -13.80 -25.04
C ASP A 107 -19.73 -14.89 -24.65
N ARG A 108 -19.32 -15.86 -23.83
CA ARG A 108 -20.22 -16.92 -23.36
C ARG A 108 -21.30 -16.35 -22.45
N PHE A 109 -20.94 -15.38 -21.61
CA PHE A 109 -21.86 -14.68 -20.72
C PHE A 109 -22.92 -13.90 -21.51
N CYS A 110 -22.51 -13.05 -22.46
CA CYS A 110 -23.43 -12.29 -23.30
C CYS A 110 -24.38 -13.18 -24.12
N ARG A 111 -23.88 -14.31 -24.67
CA ARG A 111 -24.73 -15.28 -25.38
C ARG A 111 -25.80 -15.90 -24.48
N HIS A 112 -25.50 -16.12 -23.20
CA HIS A 112 -26.46 -16.65 -22.24
C HIS A 112 -27.64 -15.68 -22.00
N PHE A 113 -27.38 -14.37 -22.01
CA PHE A 113 -28.38 -13.31 -21.80
C PHE A 113 -28.94 -12.75 -23.11
N GLY A 114 -29.33 -13.64 -24.04
CA GLY A 114 -30.03 -13.22 -25.27
C GLY A 114 -29.15 -12.47 -26.27
N ARG A 115 -27.84 -12.75 -26.30
CA ARG A 115 -26.84 -12.02 -27.11
C ARG A 115 -26.76 -10.52 -26.74
N LEU A 116 -26.73 -10.25 -25.44
CA LEU A 116 -26.44 -8.92 -24.90
C LEU A 116 -25.21 -8.31 -25.59
N ASN A 117 -25.33 -7.07 -26.08
CA ASN A 117 -24.18 -6.37 -26.65
C ASN A 117 -23.14 -6.10 -25.56
N LYS A 118 -21.86 -6.41 -25.80
CA LYS A 118 -20.77 -6.21 -24.84
C LYS A 118 -20.63 -4.74 -24.43
N SER A 119 -20.95 -3.80 -25.33
CA SER A 119 -20.94 -2.36 -25.04
C SER A 119 -21.89 -1.96 -23.90
N LEU A 120 -22.89 -2.79 -23.58
CA LEU A 120 -23.84 -2.54 -22.48
C LEU A 120 -23.34 -3.02 -21.11
N LEU A 121 -22.23 -3.76 -21.04
CA LEU A 121 -21.70 -4.28 -19.77
C LEU A 121 -21.20 -3.17 -18.83
N PRO A 122 -20.52 -2.10 -19.29
CA PRO A 122 -20.20 -0.96 -18.44
C PRO A 122 -21.45 -0.35 -17.81
N LEU A 123 -22.52 -0.15 -18.59
CA LEU A 123 -23.79 0.36 -18.07
C LEU A 123 -24.40 -0.58 -17.02
N PHE A 124 -24.34 -1.89 -17.27
CA PHE A 124 -24.76 -2.90 -16.30
C PHE A 124 -23.99 -2.77 -14.97
N ALA A 125 -22.66 -2.62 -15.04
CA ALA A 125 -21.81 -2.51 -13.87
C ALA A 125 -22.12 -1.25 -13.04
N VAL A 126 -22.20 -0.09 -13.70
CA VAL A 126 -22.54 1.20 -13.08
C VAL A 126 -23.92 1.15 -12.43
N MET A 127 -24.93 0.60 -13.11
CA MET A 127 -26.31 0.52 -12.59
C MET A 127 -26.48 -0.46 -11.43
N ASN A 128 -25.57 -1.44 -11.29
CA ASN A 128 -25.59 -2.40 -10.19
C ASN A 128 -24.94 -1.85 -8.90
N GLY A 129 -24.28 -0.70 -8.98
CA GLY A 129 -23.56 -0.07 -7.88
C GLY A 129 -22.11 -0.55 -7.80
N ASN A 130 -21.29 -0.09 -8.75
CA ASN A 130 -19.85 0.02 -8.45
C ASN A 130 -19.62 1.13 -7.41
N ASP A 131 -18.38 1.28 -6.94
CA ASP A 131 -17.98 2.14 -5.83
C ASP A 131 -18.33 3.65 -5.97
N TYR A 132 -18.85 4.09 -7.13
CA TYR A 132 -19.10 5.50 -7.44
C TYR A 132 -20.59 5.93 -7.40
N MET A 133 -21.55 5.01 -7.22
CA MET A 133 -22.99 5.32 -7.33
C MET A 133 -23.80 5.10 -6.04
N ASP A 134 -24.48 6.14 -5.55
CA ASP A 134 -25.55 5.98 -4.56
C ASP A 134 -26.79 5.36 -5.24
N LEU A 135 -27.04 4.08 -4.92
CA LEU A 135 -28.21 3.32 -5.36
C LEU A 135 -29.53 4.08 -5.17
N ALA A 136 -29.62 5.02 -4.21
CA ALA A 136 -30.80 5.83 -3.96
C ALA A 136 -31.30 6.60 -5.21
N ALA A 137 -30.39 7.05 -6.08
CA ALA A 137 -30.75 7.75 -7.32
C ALA A 137 -31.45 6.83 -8.34
N LEU A 138 -31.05 5.56 -8.40
CA LEU A 138 -31.58 4.56 -9.33
C LEU A 138 -32.71 3.71 -8.74
N GLU A 139 -32.96 3.76 -7.42
CA GLU A 139 -34.12 3.06 -6.81
C GLU A 139 -35.46 3.51 -7.41
N ALA A 140 -35.57 4.76 -7.87
CA ALA A 140 -36.74 5.24 -8.61
C ALA A 140 -36.96 4.52 -9.96
N PHE A 141 -35.88 4.09 -10.61
CA PHE A 141 -35.92 3.23 -11.80
C PHE A 141 -36.27 1.79 -11.41
N PHE A 142 -35.53 1.20 -10.46
CA PHE A 142 -35.71 -0.20 -10.06
C PHE A 142 -37.08 -0.51 -9.44
N SER A 143 -37.72 0.47 -8.79
CA SER A 143 -39.08 0.33 -8.25
C SER A 143 -40.18 0.33 -9.33
N LYS A 144 -39.90 0.86 -10.53
CA LYS A 144 -40.90 1.05 -11.60
C LYS A 144 -40.68 0.17 -12.82
N VAL A 145 -39.44 -0.23 -13.09
CA VAL A 145 -39.09 -1.05 -14.24
C VAL A 145 -39.63 -2.47 -14.08
N ARG A 146 -40.19 -3.03 -15.15
CA ARG A 146 -40.64 -4.43 -15.19
C ARG A 146 -39.50 -5.32 -15.66
N LEU A 147 -38.78 -5.96 -14.72
CA LEU A 147 -37.68 -6.86 -15.06
C LEU A 147 -38.20 -8.27 -15.42
N PRO A 148 -37.73 -8.91 -16.51
CA PRO A 148 -38.27 -10.18 -17.03
C PRO A 148 -38.23 -11.43 -16.11
N ARG A 149 -37.76 -11.34 -14.87
CA ARG A 149 -37.74 -12.45 -13.88
C ARG A 149 -38.06 -12.04 -12.42
N GLY A 150 -38.64 -10.85 -12.22
CA GLY A 150 -39.16 -10.36 -10.94
C GLY A 150 -38.10 -9.90 -9.91
N CYS A 151 -38.53 -9.03 -8.99
CA CYS A 151 -37.75 -8.61 -7.81
C CYS A 151 -38.27 -9.39 -6.59
N ALA A 152 -37.56 -10.40 -6.10
CA ALA A 152 -37.92 -11.03 -4.82
C ALA A 152 -37.25 -10.27 -3.67
N ALA A 153 -37.97 -9.97 -2.60
CA ALA A 153 -37.36 -9.46 -1.37
C ALA A 153 -36.66 -10.63 -0.63
N GLY A 154 -35.38 -10.46 -0.26
CA GLY A 154 -34.59 -11.45 0.50
C GLY A 154 -33.19 -11.73 -0.07
N LYS A 155 -32.45 -12.70 0.52
CA LYS A 155 -31.05 -13.04 0.14
C LYS A 155 -30.88 -13.52 -1.30
N GLY A 156 -31.93 -14.03 -1.96
CA GLY A 156 -31.93 -14.39 -3.39
C GLY A 156 -32.37 -13.26 -4.34
N GLY A 157 -32.85 -12.14 -3.80
CA GLY A 157 -33.42 -11.02 -4.55
C GLY A 157 -32.41 -10.23 -5.37
N LYS A 158 -31.19 -10.04 -4.84
CA LYS A 158 -30.11 -9.34 -5.55
C LYS A 158 -29.73 -10.07 -6.84
N HIS A 159 -29.59 -11.38 -6.78
CA HIS A 159 -29.25 -12.19 -7.96
C HIS A 159 -30.37 -12.17 -9.02
N LEU A 160 -31.64 -12.18 -8.60
CA LEU A 160 -32.77 -12.03 -9.52
C LEU A 160 -32.84 -10.62 -10.14
N ARG A 161 -32.53 -9.56 -9.37
CA ARG A 161 -32.40 -8.19 -9.89
C ARG A 161 -31.31 -8.07 -10.93
N LEU A 162 -30.14 -8.68 -10.70
CA LEU A 162 -29.02 -8.74 -11.65
C LEU A 162 -29.44 -9.42 -12.97
N GLN A 163 -30.01 -10.62 -12.87
CA GLN A 163 -30.49 -11.35 -14.05
C GLN A 163 -31.59 -10.57 -14.78
N GLY A 164 -32.49 -9.93 -14.03
CA GLY A 164 -33.53 -9.07 -14.58
C GLY A 164 -32.96 -7.90 -15.36
N LEU A 165 -31.95 -7.21 -14.81
CA LEU A 165 -31.28 -6.09 -15.46
C LEU A 165 -30.55 -6.52 -16.73
N LEU A 166 -29.83 -7.64 -16.72
CA LEU A 166 -29.14 -8.17 -17.92
C LEU A 166 -30.12 -8.51 -19.05
N ASN A 167 -31.25 -9.14 -18.72
CA ASN A 167 -32.31 -9.43 -19.69
C ASN A 167 -33.09 -8.19 -20.15
N TRP A 168 -33.08 -7.12 -19.36
CA TRP A 168 -33.65 -5.84 -19.76
C TRP A 168 -32.70 -5.11 -20.71
N LEU A 169 -31.40 -5.08 -20.38
CA LEU A 169 -30.36 -4.48 -21.20
C LEU A 169 -30.22 -5.15 -22.57
N SER A 170 -30.44 -6.47 -22.66
CA SER A 170 -30.37 -7.20 -23.93
C SER A 170 -31.40 -6.79 -24.98
N GLN A 171 -32.35 -5.92 -24.63
CA GLN A 171 -33.34 -5.34 -25.54
C GLN A 171 -32.82 -4.13 -26.31
N PHE A 172 -31.68 -3.56 -25.91
CA PHE A 172 -31.10 -2.37 -26.54
C PHE A 172 -29.89 -2.74 -27.40
N ALA A 173 -29.67 -1.96 -28.46
CA ALA A 173 -28.47 -2.13 -29.30
C ALA A 173 -27.27 -1.39 -28.70
N GLU A 174 -27.50 -0.17 -28.19
CA GLU A 174 -26.45 0.76 -27.77
C GLU A 174 -26.66 1.29 -26.34
N PRO A 175 -25.59 1.60 -25.59
CA PRO A 175 -25.67 2.14 -24.23
C PRO A 175 -26.48 3.43 -24.14
N THR A 176 -26.34 4.32 -25.12
CA THR A 176 -27.06 5.60 -25.16
C THR A 176 -28.58 5.39 -25.16
N GLU A 177 -29.08 4.40 -25.90
CA GLU A 177 -30.51 4.06 -25.96
C GLU A 177 -31.02 3.52 -24.62
N ALA A 178 -30.23 2.66 -23.98
CA ALA A 178 -30.54 2.11 -22.66
C ALA A 178 -30.59 3.23 -21.60
N VAL A 179 -29.61 4.16 -21.61
CA VAL A 179 -29.59 5.34 -20.73
C VAL A 179 -30.85 6.18 -20.91
N GLU A 180 -31.23 6.54 -22.14
CA GLU A 180 -32.46 7.30 -22.40
C GLU A 180 -33.70 6.61 -21.79
N ASN A 181 -33.75 5.28 -21.85
CA ASN A 181 -34.86 4.53 -21.26
C ASN A 181 -34.83 4.56 -19.73
N VAL A 182 -33.67 4.51 -19.08
CA VAL A 182 -33.55 4.71 -17.62
C VAL A 182 -34.09 6.08 -17.22
N LEU A 183 -33.71 7.14 -17.94
CA LEU A 183 -34.08 8.52 -17.61
C LEU A 183 -35.60 8.78 -17.65
N LYS A 184 -36.37 8.01 -18.43
CA LYS A 184 -37.84 8.09 -18.49
C LYS A 184 -38.50 7.87 -17.12
N TYR A 185 -37.88 7.07 -16.25
CA TYR A 185 -38.40 6.74 -14.92
C TYR A 185 -38.07 7.78 -13.84
N LEU A 186 -37.19 8.73 -14.17
CA LEU A 186 -36.65 9.75 -13.27
C LEU A 186 -37.36 11.09 -13.45
N LYS A 187 -37.31 11.92 -12.41
CA LYS A 187 -37.88 13.28 -12.42
C LYS A 187 -37.08 14.17 -13.38
N LYS A 188 -37.76 15.06 -14.11
CA LYS A 188 -37.14 15.90 -15.16
C LYS A 188 -35.87 16.63 -14.70
N HIS A 189 -35.86 17.18 -13.49
CA HIS A 189 -34.71 17.95 -12.97
C HIS A 189 -33.47 17.10 -12.65
N GLN A 190 -33.60 15.78 -12.50
CA GLN A 190 -32.49 14.87 -12.16
C GLN A 190 -31.91 14.17 -13.39
N ARG A 191 -32.53 14.32 -14.57
CA ARG A 191 -32.20 13.49 -15.75
C ARG A 191 -30.81 13.78 -16.30
N GLU A 192 -30.45 15.05 -16.44
CA GLU A 192 -29.14 15.41 -16.99
C GLU A 192 -28.00 15.07 -16.02
N GLU A 193 -28.18 15.32 -14.72
CA GLU A 193 -27.22 14.93 -13.69
C GLU A 193 -26.98 13.40 -13.70
N ILE A 194 -28.05 12.60 -13.72
CA ILE A 194 -27.91 11.13 -13.73
C ILE A 194 -27.38 10.63 -15.08
N ARG A 195 -27.69 11.31 -16.19
CA ARG A 195 -27.11 10.99 -17.50
C ARG A 195 -25.61 11.16 -17.49
N GLU A 196 -25.14 12.34 -17.08
CA GLU A 196 -23.71 12.70 -17.02
C GLU A 196 -22.97 11.72 -16.11
N LEU A 197 -23.55 11.43 -14.95
CA LEU A 197 -23.01 10.48 -14.00
C LEU A 197 -22.90 9.06 -14.59
N LEU A 198 -23.96 8.52 -15.22
CA LEU A 198 -23.91 7.22 -15.88
C LEU A 198 -22.87 7.18 -17.01
N CYS A 199 -22.78 8.24 -17.82
CA CYS A 199 -21.83 8.31 -18.93
C CYS A 199 -20.39 8.35 -18.42
N THR A 200 -20.10 9.21 -17.44
CA THR A 200 -18.77 9.37 -16.86
C THR A 200 -18.31 8.09 -16.18
N SER A 201 -19.16 7.43 -15.38
CA SER A 201 -18.80 6.17 -14.71
C SER A 201 -18.60 4.99 -15.67
N MET A 202 -19.11 5.04 -16.91
CA MET A 202 -18.79 4.01 -17.91
C MET A 202 -17.39 4.18 -18.50
N GLU A 203 -16.80 5.38 -18.42
CA GLU A 203 -15.44 5.66 -18.93
C GLU A 203 -14.37 4.88 -18.15
N ASP A 204 -14.67 4.46 -16.91
CA ASP A 204 -13.81 3.58 -16.10
C ASP A 204 -13.58 2.21 -16.77
N TYR A 205 -14.42 1.81 -17.72
CA TYR A 205 -14.27 0.57 -18.50
C TYR A 205 -13.80 0.80 -19.94
N ALA A 206 -13.55 2.06 -20.32
CA ALA A 206 -13.02 2.39 -21.63
C ALA A 206 -11.54 1.95 -21.75
N PRO A 207 -11.05 1.67 -22.96
CA PRO A 207 -9.64 1.37 -23.18
C PRO A 207 -8.72 2.43 -22.55
N SER A 208 -7.61 1.99 -21.97
CA SER A 208 -6.60 2.90 -21.43
C SER A 208 -5.83 3.58 -22.57
N ASP A 209 -5.47 4.84 -22.36
CA ASP A 209 -4.50 5.59 -23.18
C ASP A 209 -3.04 5.22 -22.84
N VAL A 210 -2.81 4.58 -21.69
CA VAL A 210 -1.49 4.16 -21.22
C VAL A 210 -1.02 2.89 -21.94
N ASN A 211 0.18 2.94 -22.52
CA ASN A 211 0.82 1.80 -23.15
C ASN A 211 1.81 1.10 -22.18
N LEU A 212 1.31 0.13 -21.41
CA LEU A 212 2.15 -0.68 -20.52
C LEU A 212 3.14 -1.60 -21.25
N GLU A 213 2.88 -1.93 -22.52
CA GLU A 213 3.81 -2.75 -23.29
C GLU A 213 5.12 -1.98 -23.56
N ASP A 214 5.03 -0.67 -23.86
CA ASP A 214 6.21 0.20 -23.98
C ASP A 214 6.98 0.29 -22.65
N PHE A 215 6.30 0.25 -21.50
CA PHE A 215 6.98 0.19 -20.20
C PHE A 215 7.76 -1.12 -20.04
N PHE A 216 7.15 -2.27 -20.32
CA PHE A 216 7.84 -3.56 -20.16
C PHE A 216 8.96 -3.78 -21.19
N GLN A 217 8.86 -3.19 -22.38
CA GLN A 217 9.87 -3.31 -23.44
C GLN A 217 11.00 -2.26 -23.32
N ASN A 218 10.64 -1.00 -23.09
CA ASN A 218 11.54 0.15 -23.18
C ASN A 218 11.70 0.93 -21.87
N GLY A 219 10.97 0.55 -20.81
CA GLY A 219 11.05 1.19 -19.49
C GLY A 219 10.39 2.57 -19.40
N ARG A 220 9.57 2.93 -20.39
CA ARG A 220 8.88 4.23 -20.49
C ARG A 220 7.45 4.11 -19.99
N TYR A 221 7.08 4.93 -19.02
CA TYR A 221 5.71 5.03 -18.53
C TYR A 221 5.17 6.43 -18.79
N GLU A 222 4.15 6.53 -19.62
CA GLU A 222 3.48 7.78 -19.96
C GLU A 222 2.01 7.71 -19.55
N CYS A 223 1.52 8.76 -18.91
CA CYS A 223 0.14 8.86 -18.45
C CYS A 223 -0.36 10.29 -18.65
N GLU A 224 -1.45 10.47 -19.40
CA GLU A 224 -2.01 11.81 -19.65
C GLU A 224 -2.49 12.46 -18.35
N ALA A 225 -3.06 11.68 -17.43
CA ALA A 225 -3.49 12.17 -16.13
C ALA A 225 -2.31 12.77 -15.32
N ALA A 226 -1.14 12.12 -15.34
CA ALA A 226 0.06 12.63 -14.68
C ALA A 226 0.60 13.92 -15.33
N ARG A 227 0.54 14.02 -16.67
CA ARG A 227 0.91 15.22 -17.42
C ARG A 227 0.00 16.42 -17.09
N LYS A 228 -1.31 16.19 -16.96
CA LYS A 228 -2.29 17.24 -16.64
C LYS A 228 -2.07 17.91 -15.28
N VAL A 229 -1.40 17.22 -14.36
CA VAL A 229 -1.11 17.71 -13.01
C VAL A 229 0.37 18.03 -12.80
N ASP A 230 1.14 18.16 -13.89
CA ASP A 230 2.54 18.58 -13.91
C ASP A 230 3.45 17.78 -12.94
N VAL A 231 3.26 16.46 -12.85
CA VAL A 231 4.13 15.60 -12.04
C VAL A 231 5.50 15.48 -12.71
N PRO A 232 6.62 15.71 -11.97
CA PRO A 232 7.96 15.54 -12.53
C PRO A 232 8.18 14.14 -13.10
N GLN A 233 8.80 14.04 -14.28
CA GLN A 233 8.99 12.75 -14.96
C GLN A 233 9.77 11.74 -14.10
N TRP A 234 10.76 12.18 -13.32
CA TRP A 234 11.50 11.27 -12.44
C TRP A 234 10.62 10.65 -11.35
N VAL A 235 9.63 11.40 -10.83
CA VAL A 235 8.67 10.91 -9.84
C VAL A 235 7.78 9.86 -10.48
N LEU A 236 7.28 10.14 -11.69
CA LEU A 236 6.45 9.21 -12.45
C LEU A 236 7.20 7.90 -12.78
N ASP A 237 8.44 8.00 -13.26
CA ASP A 237 9.28 6.84 -13.55
C ASP A 237 9.61 6.02 -12.30
N ALA A 238 9.91 6.71 -11.18
CA ALA A 238 10.23 6.05 -9.92
C ALA A 238 8.99 5.39 -9.30
N LEU A 239 7.81 6.01 -9.45
CA LEU A 239 6.52 5.41 -9.08
C LEU A 239 6.29 4.13 -9.87
N ALA A 240 6.35 4.21 -11.21
CA ALA A 240 6.10 3.08 -12.11
C ALA A 240 7.00 1.88 -11.81
N LYS A 241 8.26 2.13 -11.43
CA LYS A 241 9.25 1.12 -11.04
C LYS A 241 9.13 0.64 -9.59
N GLY A 242 8.13 1.11 -8.84
CA GLY A 242 7.91 0.78 -7.42
C GLY A 242 8.93 1.37 -6.45
N LYS A 243 9.77 2.31 -6.89
CA LYS A 243 10.80 2.98 -6.08
C LYS A 243 10.24 4.10 -5.21
N LEU A 244 9.08 4.66 -5.57
CA LEU A 244 8.31 5.55 -4.72
C LEU A 244 6.99 4.91 -4.30
N ALA A 245 6.59 5.14 -3.05
CA ALA A 245 5.31 4.69 -2.54
C ALA A 245 4.14 5.56 -3.05
N PRO A 246 2.93 5.00 -3.26
CA PRO A 246 1.72 5.76 -3.59
C PRO A 246 1.42 6.91 -2.64
N PHE A 247 1.90 6.82 -1.39
CA PHE A 247 1.84 7.90 -0.40
C PHE A 247 2.37 9.24 -0.96
N VAL A 248 3.46 9.20 -1.73
CA VAL A 248 4.08 10.40 -2.32
C VAL A 248 3.14 11.09 -3.30
N ILE A 249 2.54 10.33 -4.21
CA ILE A 249 1.60 10.86 -5.21
C ILE A 249 0.31 11.36 -4.58
N ASN A 250 -0.23 10.63 -3.59
CA ASN A 250 -1.42 11.06 -2.85
C ASN A 250 -1.17 12.38 -2.11
N ALA A 251 -0.01 12.52 -1.46
CA ALA A 251 0.36 13.76 -0.79
C ALA A 251 0.59 14.92 -1.77
N LEU A 252 1.27 14.66 -2.89
CA LEU A 252 1.58 15.67 -3.91
C LEU A 252 0.32 16.20 -4.62
N ILE A 253 -0.55 15.30 -5.07
CA ILE A 253 -1.66 15.61 -5.99
C ILE A 253 -2.97 15.80 -5.23
N LEU A 254 -3.35 14.82 -4.40
CA LEU A 254 -4.61 14.86 -3.66
C LEU A 254 -4.53 15.76 -2.43
N LYS A 255 -3.31 16.14 -2.01
CA LYS A 255 -3.03 16.83 -0.73
C LYS A 255 -3.72 16.13 0.43
N SER A 256 -3.83 14.81 0.33
CA SER A 256 -4.53 13.99 1.31
C SER A 256 -3.98 12.57 1.38
N THR A 257 -3.95 11.99 2.58
CA THR A 257 -3.45 10.64 2.82
C THR A 257 -4.31 9.91 3.84
N ILE A 258 -4.43 8.58 3.69
CA ILE A 258 -5.08 7.71 4.67
C ILE A 258 -3.99 6.92 5.37
N LEU A 259 -3.88 7.10 6.69
CA LEU A 259 -2.91 6.38 7.50
C LEU A 259 -3.49 5.00 7.85
N ARG A 260 -2.80 3.93 7.43
CA ARG A 260 -3.29 2.56 7.60
C ARG A 260 -3.28 2.17 9.08
N VAL A 261 -4.42 1.67 9.56
CA VAL A 261 -4.59 1.22 10.94
C VAL A 261 -3.83 -0.08 11.18
N GLN A 262 -3.22 -0.22 12.36
CA GLN A 262 -2.56 -1.44 12.83
C GLN A 262 -3.32 -2.09 14.00
N VAL A 263 -2.93 -3.31 14.38
CA VAL A 263 -3.44 -3.96 15.60
C VAL A 263 -2.69 -3.37 16.81
N GLU A 264 -3.21 -2.28 17.35
CA GLU A 264 -2.55 -1.47 18.38
C GLU A 264 -3.50 -1.02 19.50
N ASN A 265 -2.96 -0.42 20.56
CA ASN A 265 -3.76 0.09 21.67
C ASN A 265 -4.54 1.36 21.28
N MET A 266 -5.81 1.19 20.91
CA MET A 266 -6.69 2.30 20.52
C MET A 266 -7.12 3.22 21.68
N GLN A 267 -6.77 2.92 22.93
CA GLN A 267 -6.94 3.89 24.03
C GLN A 267 -5.87 4.99 24.02
N ARG A 268 -4.77 4.76 23.28
CA ARG A 268 -3.67 5.70 23.11
C ARG A 268 -3.84 6.48 21.79
N PRO A 269 -3.13 7.62 21.62
CA PRO A 269 -2.99 8.28 20.33
C PRO A 269 -2.54 7.30 19.23
N SER A 270 -2.72 7.65 17.97
CA SER A 270 -2.29 6.80 16.84
C SER A 270 -0.81 6.45 16.92
N ALA A 271 -0.43 5.22 16.55
CA ALA A 271 0.99 4.89 16.38
C ALA A 271 1.65 5.82 15.36
N HIS A 272 0.89 6.30 14.37
CA HIS A 272 1.35 7.27 13.38
C HIS A 272 1.73 8.63 13.98
N SER A 273 1.29 8.95 15.19
CA SER A 273 1.70 10.20 15.87
C SER A 273 3.22 10.26 16.08
N ALA A 274 3.89 9.12 16.32
CA ALA A 274 5.35 9.08 16.49
C ALA A 274 6.12 9.48 15.20
N ALA A 275 5.52 9.22 14.04
CA ALA A 275 6.10 9.50 12.73
C ALA A 275 5.63 10.82 12.11
N LEU A 276 4.85 11.63 12.84
CA LEU A 276 4.30 12.91 12.35
C LEU A 276 5.41 13.87 11.85
N PRO A 277 6.49 14.14 12.61
CA PRO A 277 7.55 15.03 12.14
C PRO A 277 8.20 14.60 10.81
N ILE A 278 8.40 13.29 10.59
CA ILE A 278 8.92 12.76 9.32
C ILE A 278 7.96 13.09 8.18
N ARG A 279 6.64 12.92 8.39
CA ARG A 279 5.62 13.28 7.39
C ARG A 279 5.61 14.78 7.08
N GLN A 280 5.79 15.63 8.09
CA GLN A 280 5.86 17.08 7.87
C GLN A 280 7.03 17.47 6.95
N VAL A 281 8.19 16.81 7.09
CA VAL A 281 9.33 16.99 6.17
C VAL A 281 8.99 16.49 4.77
N ILE A 282 8.37 15.31 4.63
CA ILE A 282 7.93 14.81 3.32
C ILE A 282 6.96 15.80 2.65
N TYR A 283 5.99 16.34 3.39
CA TYR A 283 5.06 17.34 2.87
C TYR A 283 5.76 18.64 2.48
N GLY A 284 6.77 19.07 3.24
CA GLY A 284 7.61 20.23 2.89
C GLY A 284 8.39 20.02 1.59
N LEU A 285 8.86 18.80 1.33
CA LEU A 285 9.57 18.46 0.08
C LEU A 285 8.62 18.41 -1.13
N LEU A 286 7.38 17.96 -0.92
CA LEU A 286 6.43 17.75 -2.01
C LEU A 286 5.63 19.00 -2.36
N LEU A 287 5.25 19.80 -1.38
CA LEU A 287 4.30 20.89 -1.57
C LEU A 287 5.00 22.25 -1.60
N ARG A 288 4.75 23.01 -2.67
CA ARG A 288 5.22 24.39 -2.82
C ARG A 288 4.48 25.32 -1.86
N VAL A 289 5.18 26.29 -1.29
CA VAL A 289 4.54 27.47 -0.68
C VAL A 289 3.94 28.29 -1.82
N SER A 290 2.61 28.32 -1.94
CA SER A 290 1.94 29.11 -2.96
C SER A 290 1.95 30.59 -2.54
N GLN A 291 2.69 31.43 -3.27
CA GLN A 291 2.41 32.87 -3.25
C GLN A 291 1.15 33.08 -4.09
N ASN A 292 0.00 33.28 -3.45
CA ASN A 292 -1.19 33.72 -4.17
C ASN A 292 -0.86 35.05 -4.86
N THR A 293 -0.65 34.98 -6.17
CA THR A 293 -0.59 36.15 -7.03
C THR A 293 -2.04 36.45 -7.41
N GLU A 294 -2.63 37.44 -6.74
CA GLU A 294 -3.33 38.57 -7.37
C GLU A 294 -4.03 39.41 -6.28
N ALA A 295 -3.59 40.68 -6.17
CA ALA A 295 -4.26 41.79 -5.50
C ALA A 295 -4.52 41.70 -3.98
N ALA A 296 -3.46 41.72 -3.14
CA ALA A 296 -3.61 42.14 -1.75
C ALA A 296 -2.40 42.95 -1.24
N SER A 297 -2.71 44.02 -0.51
CA SER A 297 -1.85 45.09 0.00
C SER A 297 -0.56 44.64 0.73
N PRO A 298 0.48 45.51 0.83
CA PRO A 298 1.83 45.14 1.29
C PRO A 298 1.97 44.99 2.82
N ASN A 299 0.91 44.67 3.56
CA ASN A 299 0.97 44.57 5.02
C ASN A 299 0.62 43.15 5.50
N LYS A 300 1.65 42.43 5.95
CA LYS A 300 1.67 41.11 6.61
C LYS A 300 1.35 39.91 5.70
N GLN A 301 2.28 39.57 4.81
CA GLN A 301 2.36 38.21 4.26
C GLN A 301 3.04 37.30 5.28
N THR A 302 2.27 36.63 6.13
CA THR A 302 2.73 35.36 6.74
C THR A 302 2.71 34.32 5.62
N GLN A 303 3.89 33.84 5.18
CA GLN A 303 4.00 32.67 4.30
C GLN A 303 3.43 31.46 5.04
N GLU A 304 2.16 31.13 4.81
CA GLU A 304 1.55 29.93 5.40
C GLU A 304 2.09 28.68 4.69
N LEU A 305 2.73 27.80 5.46
CA LEU A 305 3.23 26.54 4.93
C LEU A 305 2.07 25.66 4.44
N PRO A 306 2.29 24.84 3.39
CA PRO A 306 1.28 23.95 2.86
C PRO A 306 0.73 22.98 3.91
N VAL A 307 -0.51 22.56 3.70
CA VAL A 307 -1.23 21.67 4.62
C VAL A 307 -1.72 20.44 3.86
N VAL A 308 -1.57 19.28 4.47
CA VAL A 308 -2.07 17.98 3.98
C VAL A 308 -3.19 17.48 4.88
N CYS A 309 -4.25 16.96 4.25
CA CYS A 309 -5.36 16.31 4.92
C CYS A 309 -5.03 14.84 5.25
N GLU A 310 -4.83 14.52 6.52
CA GLU A 310 -4.65 13.13 6.99
C GLU A 310 -5.96 12.55 7.51
N PHE A 311 -6.26 11.31 7.12
CA PHE A 311 -7.28 10.48 7.75
C PHE A 311 -6.59 9.43 8.61
N ASP A 312 -6.73 9.57 9.93
CA ASP A 312 -6.12 8.68 10.91
C ASP A 312 -7.16 8.22 11.93
N ARG A 313 -6.86 7.16 12.68
CA ARG A 313 -7.73 6.74 13.78
C ARG A 313 -7.67 7.75 14.93
N CYS A 314 -8.85 8.06 15.48
CA CYS A 314 -9.00 8.64 16.81
C CYS A 314 -9.82 7.64 17.63
N GLN A 315 -9.14 6.90 18.51
CA GLN A 315 -9.73 5.75 19.20
C GLN A 315 -10.36 4.76 18.20
N LYS A 316 -11.69 4.64 18.19
CA LYS A 316 -12.46 3.71 17.34
C LYS A 316 -13.15 4.37 16.15
N THR A 317 -12.84 5.64 15.85
CA THR A 317 -13.35 6.37 14.69
C THR A 317 -12.21 6.84 13.81
N ILE A 318 -12.52 7.18 12.57
CA ILE A 318 -11.57 7.86 11.67
C ILE A 318 -11.81 9.36 11.82
N LYS A 319 -10.71 10.11 12.00
CA LYS A 319 -10.71 11.56 12.11
C LYS A 319 -9.92 12.15 10.96
N LYS A 320 -10.47 13.21 10.38
CA LYS A 320 -9.79 14.09 9.44
C LYS A 320 -8.98 15.14 10.22
N THR A 321 -7.69 15.23 9.95
CA THR A 321 -6.78 16.23 10.52
C THR A 321 -5.99 16.93 9.44
N PHE A 322 -5.56 18.15 9.72
CA PHE A 322 -4.79 18.98 8.80
C PHE A 322 -3.39 19.14 9.36
N VAL A 323 -2.40 18.63 8.62
CA VAL A 323 -1.00 18.62 9.03
C VAL A 323 -0.24 19.62 8.20
N GLN A 324 0.38 20.58 8.88
CA GLN A 324 1.25 21.58 8.27
C GLN A 324 2.61 20.96 7.92
N ALA A 325 3.11 21.26 6.73
CA ALA A 325 4.46 20.92 6.30
C ALA A 325 5.52 21.54 7.22
N ALA A 326 6.71 20.94 7.28
CA ALA A 326 7.85 21.48 8.00
C ALA A 326 8.56 22.55 7.17
N SER A 327 9.13 23.56 7.84
CA SER A 327 10.14 24.42 7.23
C SER A 327 11.41 23.59 6.97
N LEU A 328 11.89 23.60 5.73
CA LEU A 328 13.10 22.86 5.36
C LEU A 328 14.37 23.72 5.57
N PRO A 329 15.58 23.12 5.52
CA PRO A 329 16.83 23.89 5.50
C PRO A 329 16.92 24.80 4.27
N ALA A 330 17.73 25.86 4.32
CA ALA A 330 17.85 26.88 3.25
C ALA A 330 18.09 26.29 1.85
N ASP A 331 18.90 25.22 1.76
CA ASP A 331 19.20 24.52 0.50
C ASP A 331 17.97 23.88 -0.17
N PHE A 332 16.90 23.67 0.61
CA PHE A 332 15.62 23.09 0.19
C PHE A 332 14.46 24.11 0.29
N CYS A 333 14.75 25.35 0.72
CA CYS A 333 13.77 26.40 1.03
C CYS A 333 13.77 27.56 0.03
N ASP A 334 14.47 27.46 -1.11
CA ASP A 334 14.26 28.44 -2.19
C ASP A 334 12.81 28.28 -2.70
N ASP A 335 12.03 29.36 -2.70
CA ASP A 335 10.67 29.42 -3.27
C ASP A 335 10.64 28.92 -4.74
N ARG A 336 11.82 28.83 -5.38
CA ARG A 336 12.06 28.29 -6.73
C ARG A 336 12.70 26.90 -6.75
N PHE A 337 12.82 26.17 -5.63
CA PHE A 337 13.32 24.80 -5.62
C PHE A 337 12.23 23.88 -6.19
N PRO A 338 12.34 23.47 -7.45
CA PRO A 338 11.36 22.60 -8.06
C PRO A 338 11.69 21.16 -7.64
N LEU A 339 10.69 20.32 -7.38
CA LEU A 339 10.89 18.91 -6.99
C LEU A 339 11.78 18.16 -8.02
N GLU A 340 11.81 18.64 -9.24
CA GLU A 340 12.71 18.31 -10.35
C GLU A 340 14.20 18.39 -9.98
N LYS A 341 14.64 19.40 -9.22
CA LYS A 341 16.05 19.59 -8.83
C LYS A 341 16.51 18.66 -7.72
N LEU A 342 15.59 17.94 -7.05
CA LEU A 342 15.96 17.02 -5.98
C LEU A 342 16.93 15.92 -6.45
N MET A 343 16.80 15.49 -7.71
CA MET A 343 17.71 14.53 -8.34
C MET A 343 19.11 15.11 -8.63
N GLU A 344 19.21 16.42 -8.82
CA GLU A 344 20.46 17.13 -9.15
C GLU A 344 21.31 17.41 -7.90
N MET A 345 20.70 17.37 -6.72
CA MET A 345 21.41 17.56 -5.45
C MET A 345 22.40 16.43 -5.17
N SER A 346 23.51 16.78 -4.51
CA SER A 346 24.50 15.79 -4.09
C SER A 346 23.88 14.75 -3.13
N THR A 347 24.35 13.51 -3.20
CA THR A 347 23.94 12.45 -2.25
C THR A 347 24.20 12.86 -0.80
N SER A 348 25.27 13.60 -0.52
CA SER A 348 25.58 14.11 0.82
C SER A 348 24.55 15.11 1.34
N CYS A 349 24.06 16.04 0.51
CA CYS A 349 22.99 16.98 0.91
C CYS A 349 21.68 16.23 1.21
N ARG A 350 21.31 15.27 0.36
CA ARG A 350 20.11 14.43 0.56
C ARG A 350 20.23 13.56 1.81
N GLN A 351 21.41 12.97 2.05
CA GLN A 351 21.70 12.21 3.25
C GLN A 351 21.63 13.08 4.51
N MET A 352 22.15 14.31 4.46
CA MET A 352 22.09 15.26 5.57
C MET A 352 20.65 15.55 5.98
N LEU A 353 19.77 15.88 5.03
CA LEU A 353 18.35 16.14 5.34
C LEU A 353 17.65 14.91 5.97
N LEU A 354 17.91 13.71 5.43
CA LEU A 354 17.36 12.47 6.00
C LEU A 354 17.81 12.27 7.45
N LEU A 355 19.11 12.43 7.70
CA LEU A 355 19.72 12.22 9.01
C LEU A 355 19.34 13.31 10.02
N GLU A 356 19.21 14.57 9.60
CA GLU A 356 18.69 15.66 10.41
C GLU A 356 17.23 15.42 10.80
N THR A 357 16.40 14.97 9.86
CA THR A 357 14.99 14.62 10.12
C THR A 357 14.89 13.46 11.12
N LEU A 358 15.75 12.46 10.99
CA LEU A 358 15.85 11.35 11.95
C LEU A 358 16.62 11.74 13.21
N GLY A 359 17.22 12.94 13.26
CA GLY A 359 18.04 13.48 14.34
C GLY A 359 19.28 12.65 14.70
N VAL A 360 19.92 11.98 13.75
CA VAL A 360 21.10 11.12 13.95
C VAL A 360 22.26 11.65 13.13
N LYS A 361 23.50 11.55 13.64
CA LYS A 361 24.71 11.92 12.87
C LYS A 361 25.26 10.70 12.15
N MET A 362 25.79 10.91 10.95
CA MET A 362 26.38 9.82 10.15
C MET A 362 27.51 9.10 10.88
N SER A 363 28.30 9.82 11.70
CA SER A 363 29.39 9.25 12.52
C SER A 363 28.94 8.14 13.47
N PHE A 364 27.68 8.15 13.92
CA PHE A 364 27.14 7.07 14.75
C PHE A 364 26.74 5.83 13.94
N LEU A 365 26.49 6.00 12.64
CA LEU A 365 26.05 4.94 11.73
C LEU A 365 27.20 4.30 10.94
N GLU A 366 28.37 4.95 10.86
CA GLU A 366 29.57 4.43 10.18
C GLU A 366 29.95 2.99 10.58
N PRO A 367 29.88 2.60 11.87
CA PRO A 367 30.19 1.23 12.27
C PRO A 367 29.11 0.21 11.87
N ILE A 368 27.89 0.68 11.58
CA ILE A 368 26.73 -0.16 11.30
C ILE A 368 26.76 -0.62 9.82
N PRO A 369 26.48 -1.90 9.52
CA PRO A 369 26.33 -2.36 8.14
C PRO A 369 25.37 -1.47 7.33
N SER A 370 25.73 -1.14 6.09
CA SER A 370 25.02 -0.13 5.29
C SER A 370 23.52 -0.37 5.16
N HIS A 371 23.09 -1.63 5.00
CA HIS A 371 21.68 -2.02 4.90
C HIS A 371 20.90 -1.94 6.23
N LEU A 372 21.59 -1.75 7.36
CA LEU A 372 20.99 -1.53 8.68
C LEU A 372 21.07 -0.09 9.16
N GLN A 373 21.81 0.80 8.47
CA GLN A 373 21.97 2.19 8.90
C GLN A 373 20.62 2.92 9.00
N LEU A 374 19.73 2.75 8.02
CA LEU A 374 18.41 3.37 8.04
C LEU A 374 17.51 2.81 9.19
N PRO A 375 17.34 1.49 9.37
CA PRO A 375 16.64 0.94 10.53
C PRO A 375 17.18 1.41 11.88
N VAL A 376 18.51 1.52 12.04
CA VAL A 376 19.13 2.00 13.28
C VAL A 376 18.83 3.47 13.49
N ALA A 377 18.97 4.32 12.47
CA ALA A 377 18.61 5.73 12.56
C ALA A 377 17.13 5.95 12.92
N VAL A 378 16.24 5.16 12.31
CA VAL A 378 14.81 5.13 12.67
C VAL A 378 14.58 4.69 14.10
N THR A 379 15.37 3.74 14.61
CA THR A 379 15.24 3.25 15.99
C THR A 379 15.67 4.33 17.00
N CYS A 380 16.77 5.04 16.74
CA CYS A 380 17.17 6.22 17.52
C CYS A 380 16.09 7.32 17.52
N TYR A 381 15.49 7.57 16.35
CA TYR A 381 14.37 8.50 16.23
C TYR A 381 13.15 8.04 17.06
N TRP A 382 12.74 6.78 16.91
CA TRP A 382 11.59 6.20 17.61
C TRP A 382 11.70 6.32 19.12
N ILE A 383 12.86 6.03 19.72
CA ILE A 383 13.06 6.14 21.18
C ILE A 383 12.80 7.55 21.71
N ARG A 384 13.18 8.56 20.93
CA ARG A 384 13.01 9.97 21.33
C ARG A 384 11.56 10.42 21.18
N CYS A 385 10.90 10.00 20.10
CA CYS A 385 9.58 10.50 19.70
C CYS A 385 8.40 9.63 20.12
N SER A 386 8.62 8.41 20.63
CA SER A 386 7.52 7.53 21.05
C SER A 386 6.81 8.08 22.28
N GLU A 387 5.49 7.93 22.29
CA GLU A 387 4.65 8.16 23.46
C GLU A 387 3.66 6.99 23.61
N PRO A 388 3.76 6.16 24.66
CA PRO A 388 4.70 6.23 25.78
C PRO A 388 6.16 6.04 25.39
N LYS A 389 7.06 6.43 26.29
CA LYS A 389 8.50 6.18 26.15
C LYS A 389 8.80 4.69 26.02
N VAL A 390 9.70 4.37 25.09
CA VAL A 390 10.17 2.99 24.84
C VAL A 390 10.81 2.44 26.11
N LYS A 391 10.36 1.24 26.52
CA LYS A 391 10.96 0.50 27.62
C LYS A 391 12.19 -0.27 27.13
N LEU A 392 13.18 -0.45 27.99
CA LEU A 392 14.41 -1.17 27.66
C LEU A 392 14.17 -2.56 27.04
N HIS A 393 13.25 -3.35 27.61
CA HIS A 393 12.93 -4.67 27.05
C HIS A 393 12.28 -4.61 25.66
N GLN A 394 11.54 -3.54 25.33
CA GLN A 394 10.98 -3.35 23.99
C GLN A 394 12.10 -3.07 22.99
N LEU A 395 13.05 -2.19 23.36
CA LEU A 395 14.24 -1.91 22.56
C LEU A 395 15.06 -3.19 22.33
N LYS A 396 15.44 -3.89 23.40
CA LYS A 396 16.24 -5.12 23.31
C LYS A 396 15.56 -6.19 22.47
N ALA A 397 14.25 -6.38 22.61
CA ALA A 397 13.49 -7.33 21.80
C ALA A 397 13.53 -6.98 20.31
N LEU A 398 13.40 -5.70 19.96
CA LEU A 398 13.51 -5.23 18.59
C LEU A 398 14.92 -5.46 18.02
N LEU A 399 15.97 -5.10 18.76
CA LEU A 399 17.36 -5.29 18.31
C LEU A 399 17.70 -6.77 18.12
N LEU A 400 17.29 -7.64 19.05
CA LEU A 400 17.46 -9.09 18.90
C LEU A 400 16.68 -9.64 17.70
N THR A 401 15.53 -9.05 17.35
CA THR A 401 14.77 -9.40 16.13
C THR A 401 15.56 -9.03 14.87
N ILE A 402 16.18 -7.85 14.84
CA ILE A 402 17.04 -7.41 13.72
C ILE A 402 18.26 -8.34 13.59
N VAL A 403 18.91 -8.69 14.70
CA VAL A 403 20.05 -9.61 14.73
C VAL A 403 19.64 -11.02 14.26
N ALA A 404 18.46 -11.50 14.64
CA ALA A 404 17.93 -12.77 14.13
C ALA A 404 17.75 -12.74 12.60
N GLY A 405 17.29 -11.61 12.06
CA GLY A 405 17.18 -11.37 10.62
C GLY A 405 18.53 -11.41 9.91
N GLU A 406 19.55 -10.80 10.50
CA GLU A 406 20.93 -10.84 9.96
C GLU A 406 21.54 -12.24 10.02
N LEU A 407 21.32 -12.98 11.10
CA LEU A 407 21.76 -14.37 11.22
C LEU A 407 21.13 -15.22 10.12
N HIS A 408 19.83 -15.02 9.84
CA HIS A 408 19.14 -15.69 8.74
C HIS A 408 19.73 -15.29 7.38
N ARG A 409 19.98 -14.00 7.15
CA ARG A 409 20.59 -13.50 5.90
C ARG A 409 21.97 -14.10 5.64
N ILE A 410 22.82 -14.16 6.66
CA ILE A 410 24.17 -14.74 6.56
C ILE A 410 24.09 -16.25 6.36
N ASN A 411 23.16 -16.92 7.05
CA ASN A 411 22.98 -18.35 6.88
C ASN A 411 22.50 -18.69 5.46
N ASP A 412 21.66 -17.89 4.83
CA ASP A 412 21.21 -18.14 3.45
C ASP A 412 22.30 -17.89 2.38
N ASP A 413 23.34 -17.14 2.71
CA ASP A 413 24.44 -16.81 1.81
C ASP A 413 25.64 -17.77 2.01
N PRO A 414 25.94 -18.67 1.06
CA PRO A 414 27.05 -19.62 1.18
C PRO A 414 28.42 -18.95 1.36
N VAL A 415 28.58 -17.70 0.90
CA VAL A 415 29.84 -16.95 0.97
C VAL A 415 30.05 -16.34 2.36
N LEU A 416 28.96 -15.93 3.02
CA LEU A 416 29.03 -15.29 4.34
C LEU A 416 28.93 -16.28 5.50
N ARG A 417 28.48 -17.51 5.24
CA ARG A 417 28.20 -18.54 6.25
C ARG A 417 29.47 -19.06 6.91
N ALA A 418 29.61 -18.86 8.22
CA ALA A 418 30.60 -19.53 9.06
C ALA A 418 29.98 -20.72 9.81
N GLY A 419 30.82 -21.67 10.26
CA GLY A 419 30.36 -22.87 10.99
C GLY A 419 29.60 -22.54 12.29
N ASP A 420 30.11 -21.57 13.05
CA ASP A 420 29.50 -21.11 14.31
C ASP A 420 28.14 -20.44 14.07
N ASP A 421 27.98 -19.71 12.97
CA ASP A 421 26.72 -19.04 12.60
C ASP A 421 25.62 -20.06 12.29
N SER A 422 25.94 -21.16 11.60
CA SER A 422 24.98 -22.24 11.34
C SER A 422 24.55 -22.95 12.63
N ILE A 423 25.45 -23.14 13.59
CA ILE A 423 25.10 -23.70 14.90
C ILE A 423 24.17 -22.75 15.66
N ALA A 424 24.53 -21.47 15.73
CA ALA A 424 23.70 -20.45 16.37
C ALA A 424 22.31 -20.36 15.73
N TYR A 425 22.22 -20.43 14.41
CA TYR A 425 20.96 -20.42 13.67
C TYR A 425 20.08 -21.63 14.02
N ASN A 426 20.66 -22.84 14.07
CA ASN A 426 19.93 -24.04 14.44
C ASN A 426 19.43 -23.99 15.89
N GLU A 427 20.23 -23.51 16.83
CA GLU A 427 19.80 -23.31 18.23
C GLU A 427 18.70 -22.25 18.35
N PHE A 428 18.81 -21.17 17.59
CA PHE A 428 17.76 -20.15 17.50
C PHE A 428 16.44 -20.73 16.97
N LEU A 429 16.47 -21.59 15.94
CA LEU A 429 15.29 -22.28 15.42
C LEU A 429 14.66 -23.19 16.49
N LYS A 430 15.46 -24.00 17.19
CA LYS A 430 14.99 -24.83 18.31
C LYS A 430 14.35 -24.00 19.41
N TRP A 431 14.95 -22.86 19.77
CA TRP A 431 14.38 -21.93 20.74
C TRP A 431 13.03 -21.37 20.25
N LYS A 432 12.96 -20.97 18.97
CA LYS A 432 11.75 -20.44 18.33
C LYS A 432 10.62 -21.46 18.35
N GLU A 433 10.90 -22.74 18.10
CA GLU A 433 9.92 -23.84 18.11
C GLU A 433 9.45 -24.19 19.53
N LYS A 434 10.37 -24.36 20.49
CA LYS A 434 10.03 -24.72 21.88
C LYS A 434 9.09 -23.70 22.56
N LYS A 435 9.22 -22.44 22.18
CA LYS A 435 8.48 -21.31 22.77
C LYS A 435 7.23 -20.91 21.98
N LEU A 436 6.72 -21.78 21.08
CA LEU A 436 5.48 -21.51 20.33
C LEU A 436 4.21 -21.53 21.20
N GLN A 437 4.24 -22.12 22.39
CA GLN A 437 3.04 -22.48 23.17
C GLN A 437 2.59 -21.46 24.22
N SER A 438 3.32 -20.36 24.39
CA SER A 438 2.91 -19.25 25.25
C SER A 438 2.53 -18.07 24.36
N ASN A 439 1.50 -17.30 24.73
CA ASN A 439 1.68 -15.89 25.08
C ASN A 439 0.37 -15.16 25.31
N ASP A 440 0.28 -14.50 26.47
CA ASP A 440 -0.54 -13.31 26.60
C ASP A 440 -0.05 -12.24 25.61
N PHE A 441 -0.99 -11.73 24.81
CA PHE A 441 -0.75 -10.62 23.90
C PHE A 441 -0.67 -9.31 24.69
N ASP A 442 0.54 -8.76 24.86
CA ASP A 442 0.75 -7.45 25.49
C ASP A 442 0.44 -6.34 24.48
N LEU A 443 -0.75 -5.76 24.62
CA LEU A 443 -1.27 -4.71 23.75
C LEU A 443 -0.44 -3.41 23.82
N ASP A 444 0.20 -3.10 24.95
CA ASP A 444 1.04 -1.92 25.09
C ASP A 444 2.39 -2.11 24.40
N ALA A 445 2.96 -3.32 24.45
CA ALA A 445 4.11 -3.68 23.64
C ALA A 445 3.77 -3.64 22.15
N ALA A 446 2.61 -4.16 21.75
CA ALA A 446 2.15 -4.12 20.35
C ALA A 446 2.06 -2.68 19.85
N HIS A 447 1.48 -1.78 20.63
CA HIS A 447 1.37 -0.36 20.29
C HIS A 447 2.75 0.29 20.10
N SER A 448 3.71 -0.01 20.98
CA SER A 448 5.08 0.50 20.88
C SER A 448 5.79 0.02 19.60
N PHE A 449 5.64 -1.26 19.23
CA PHE A 449 6.17 -1.77 17.97
C PHE A 449 5.41 -1.25 16.73
N CYS A 450 4.12 -0.95 16.84
CA CYS A 450 3.37 -0.28 15.79
C CYS A 450 3.92 1.15 15.55
N GLN A 451 4.31 1.87 16.60
CA GLN A 451 4.97 3.18 16.47
C GLN A 451 6.30 3.06 15.73
N TRP A 452 7.13 2.07 16.07
CA TRP A 452 8.38 1.84 15.35
C TRP A 452 8.13 1.52 13.86
N GLN A 453 7.14 0.68 13.54
CA GLN A 453 6.78 0.38 12.15
C GLN A 453 6.30 1.62 11.39
N CYS A 454 5.53 2.53 12.03
CA CYS A 454 5.15 3.81 11.45
C CYS A 454 6.37 4.70 11.15
N CYS A 455 7.31 4.80 12.10
CA CYS A 455 8.56 5.55 11.92
C CYS A 455 9.40 4.96 10.79
N LEU A 456 9.50 3.63 10.71
CA LEU A 456 10.22 2.94 9.62
C LEU A 456 9.56 3.19 8.26
N GLN A 457 8.23 3.11 8.17
CA GLN A 457 7.52 3.37 6.92
C GLN A 457 7.78 4.79 6.42
N MET A 458 7.65 5.80 7.28
CA MET A 458 7.89 7.19 6.88
C MET A 458 9.37 7.46 6.62
N GLY A 459 10.28 6.83 7.37
CA GLY A 459 11.72 6.89 7.12
C GLY A 459 12.11 6.29 5.76
N LEU A 460 11.49 5.17 5.37
CA LEU A 460 11.65 4.59 4.03
C LEU A 460 11.14 5.54 2.95
N TYR A 461 9.94 6.09 3.12
CA TYR A 461 9.36 7.00 2.12
C TYR A 461 10.18 8.28 1.96
N LEU A 462 10.70 8.84 3.05
CA LEU A 462 11.63 9.97 3.00
C LEU A 462 12.94 9.59 2.32
N ASN A 463 13.54 8.44 2.67
CA ASN A 463 14.76 7.93 2.02
C ASN A 463 14.54 7.75 0.51
N GLN A 464 13.42 7.16 0.10
CA GLN A 464 13.03 6.96 -1.30
C GLN A 464 12.84 8.29 -2.05
N LEU A 465 12.12 9.23 -1.44
CA LEU A 465 11.91 10.56 -2.01
C LEU A 465 13.23 11.30 -2.23
N LEU A 466 14.17 11.15 -1.29
CA LEU A 466 15.53 11.69 -1.35
C LEU A 466 16.48 10.86 -2.24
N CYS A 467 15.94 9.98 -3.08
CA CYS A 467 16.69 9.16 -4.03
C CYS A 467 17.62 8.14 -3.35
N THR A 468 17.17 7.56 -2.24
CA THR A 468 17.80 6.48 -1.48
C THR A 468 19.26 6.76 -1.07
N PRO A 469 19.55 7.84 -0.31
CA PRO A 469 20.90 8.15 0.15
C PRO A 469 21.43 7.11 1.15
N LEU A 470 20.55 6.37 1.84
CA LEU A 470 20.87 5.17 2.60
C LEU A 470 20.29 3.93 1.94
N SER A 471 20.95 2.78 2.14
CA SER A 471 20.47 1.49 1.63
C SER A 471 19.16 1.09 2.29
N GLU A 472 18.21 0.58 1.51
CA GLU A 472 16.98 0.02 2.06
C GLU A 472 17.25 -1.33 2.74
N PRO A 473 16.63 -1.58 3.91
CA PRO A 473 16.73 -2.87 4.59
C PRO A 473 15.87 -3.94 3.90
N ASP A 474 16.24 -5.21 4.09
CA ASP A 474 15.38 -6.36 3.74
C ASP A 474 14.23 -6.48 4.74
N LEU A 475 13.06 -5.97 4.37
CA LEU A 475 11.89 -5.92 5.25
C LEU A 475 11.36 -7.30 5.61
N SER A 476 11.61 -8.31 4.76
CA SER A 476 11.18 -9.69 5.04
C SER A 476 11.97 -10.36 6.17
N ARG A 477 13.15 -9.83 6.48
CA ARG A 477 14.02 -10.34 7.55
C ARG A 477 14.14 -9.39 8.73
N LEU A 478 13.97 -8.08 8.51
CA LEU A 478 14.18 -7.05 9.53
C LEU A 478 13.23 -7.16 10.73
N TYR A 479 11.96 -7.51 10.50
CA TYR A 479 10.94 -7.51 11.53
C TYR A 479 9.99 -8.70 11.40
N THR A 480 9.67 -9.32 12.53
CA THR A 480 8.64 -10.35 12.63
C THR A 480 7.86 -10.14 13.92
N GLY A 481 6.57 -9.77 13.81
CA GLY A 481 5.73 -9.45 14.95
C GLY A 481 5.66 -10.58 16.01
N THR A 482 5.53 -11.83 15.58
CA THR A 482 5.51 -12.98 16.49
C THR A 482 6.83 -13.18 17.23
N LEU A 483 7.96 -12.90 16.58
CA LEU A 483 9.30 -13.03 17.16
C LEU A 483 9.56 -11.92 18.19
N VAL A 484 9.32 -10.66 17.82
CA VAL A 484 9.61 -9.52 18.70
C VAL A 484 8.77 -9.56 19.98
N HIS A 485 7.50 -9.95 19.87
CA HIS A 485 6.63 -10.10 21.03
C HIS A 485 7.10 -11.22 21.96
N ARG A 486 7.56 -12.34 21.39
CA ARG A 486 8.10 -13.46 22.17
C ARG A 486 9.39 -13.06 22.89
N LEU A 487 10.33 -12.42 22.19
CA LEU A 487 11.56 -11.92 22.78
C LEU A 487 11.27 -10.93 23.92
N TYR A 488 10.30 -10.03 23.73
CA TYR A 488 9.87 -9.10 24.76
C TYR A 488 9.32 -9.80 26.02
N GLN A 489 8.47 -10.82 25.86
CA GLN A 489 7.95 -11.57 27.02
C GLN A 489 9.07 -12.32 27.75
N GLU A 490 9.95 -12.98 27.00
CA GLU A 490 11.05 -13.76 27.59
C GLU A 490 12.06 -12.84 28.29
N LEU A 491 12.36 -11.66 27.75
CA LEU A 491 13.21 -10.65 28.41
C LEU A 491 12.62 -10.14 29.74
N LYS A 492 11.28 -10.12 29.88
CA LYS A 492 10.63 -9.78 31.17
C LYS A 492 10.79 -10.88 32.21
N SER A 493 10.89 -12.14 31.78
CA SER A 493 10.97 -13.31 32.67
C SER A 493 12.42 -13.71 32.96
N THR A 494 13.34 -13.56 32.02
CA THR A 494 14.71 -14.10 32.13
C THR A 494 15.71 -13.24 31.34
N PRO A 495 16.69 -12.61 32.01
CA PRO A 495 17.71 -11.78 31.35
C PRO A 495 18.64 -12.55 30.40
N SER A 496 18.73 -13.88 30.51
CA SER A 496 19.64 -14.71 29.70
C SER A 496 19.32 -14.72 28.21
N VAL A 497 18.13 -14.25 27.81
CA VAL A 497 17.71 -14.14 26.40
C VAL A 497 18.61 -13.19 25.61
N GLU A 498 19.28 -12.25 26.26
CA GLU A 498 20.26 -11.39 25.59
C GLU A 498 21.46 -12.18 25.03
N ASN A 499 21.71 -13.37 25.59
CA ASN A 499 22.77 -14.29 25.13
C ASN A 499 22.24 -15.30 24.10
N LEU A 500 21.08 -15.07 23.49
CA LEU A 500 20.48 -15.99 22.50
C LEU A 500 21.42 -16.33 21.34
N PHE A 501 22.30 -15.39 20.99
CA PHE A 501 23.26 -15.54 19.89
C PHE A 501 24.71 -15.72 20.36
N ILE A 502 24.94 -16.14 21.62
CA ILE A 502 26.29 -16.30 22.20
C ILE A 502 27.19 -17.26 21.41
N LEU A 503 26.57 -18.21 20.69
CA LEU A 503 27.26 -19.17 19.83
C LEU A 503 27.77 -18.54 18.52
N SER A 504 27.33 -17.34 18.17
CA SER A 504 27.87 -16.53 17.08
C SER A 504 28.51 -15.26 17.65
N PRO A 505 29.86 -15.21 17.74
CA PRO A 505 30.56 -14.00 18.18
C PRO A 505 30.20 -12.78 17.33
N LYS A 506 29.98 -12.98 16.03
CA LYS A 506 29.59 -11.93 15.09
C LYS A 506 28.21 -11.34 15.40
N MET A 507 27.21 -12.18 15.65
CA MET A 507 25.86 -11.71 16.02
C MET A 507 25.83 -11.08 17.41
N THR A 508 26.63 -11.61 18.34
CA THR A 508 26.78 -11.02 19.68
C THR A 508 27.40 -9.62 19.60
N GLN A 509 28.48 -9.47 18.82
CA GLN A 509 29.10 -8.16 18.57
C GLN A 509 28.15 -7.20 17.87
N LEU A 510 27.39 -7.67 16.88
CA LEU A 510 26.38 -6.86 16.20
C LEU A 510 25.31 -6.38 17.19
N TYR A 511 24.77 -7.25 18.03
CA TYR A 511 23.79 -6.87 19.06
C TYR A 511 24.33 -5.77 19.98
N LEU A 512 25.53 -5.95 20.52
CA LEU A 512 26.16 -4.96 21.39
C LEU A 512 26.42 -3.63 20.68
N LEU A 513 26.88 -3.68 19.43
CA LEU A 513 27.09 -2.50 18.61
C LEU A 513 25.78 -1.72 18.38
N LEU A 514 24.72 -2.43 18.01
CA LEU A 514 23.39 -1.83 17.82
C LEU A 514 22.86 -1.22 19.11
N LEU A 515 22.96 -1.93 20.24
CA LEU A 515 22.49 -1.44 21.53
C LEU A 515 23.24 -0.17 21.96
N ASN A 516 24.58 -0.19 21.91
CA ASN A 516 25.40 0.97 22.26
C ASN A 516 25.13 2.17 21.37
N THR A 517 24.92 1.95 20.06
CA THR A 517 24.65 3.03 19.09
C THR A 517 23.29 3.69 19.37
N VAL A 518 22.31 2.91 19.77
CA VAL A 518 20.94 3.39 19.99
C VAL A 518 20.74 4.00 21.38
N GLU A 519 21.56 3.61 22.36
CA GLU A 519 21.57 4.19 23.72
C GLU A 519 22.46 5.45 23.84
N SER A 520 23.31 5.73 22.85
CA SER A 520 24.14 6.95 22.77
C SER A 520 23.31 8.17 22.34
#